data_AF-A0A0B0CZ51-F1
#
_entry.id   AF-A0A0B0CZ51-F1
#
_cell.length_a   1.000
_cell.length_b   1.000
_cell.length_c   1.000
_cell.angle_alpha   90.00
_cell.angle_beta   90.00
_cell.angle_gamma   90.00
#
_symmetry.space_group_name_H-M   'P 1'
#
loop_
_entity.id
_entity.type
_entity.pdbx_description
1 polymer ?
#
loop_
_entity_poly.entity_id
_entity_poly.type
_entity_poly.pdbx_seq_one_letter_code
_entity_poly.pdbx_strand_id
1 'polypeptide(L)'
;MYISARERKVIQLLLEARHDLPVKQVAEILDVSSRTVHRDLKGIEKILRVHDLTLQKKAGSGLAILGKVEDQEELKQSIFEQESLDYTPEERQVLILSRLLEAKEPVKLLTFAHELGVTVATISHDLDKIEEVLGEFQLHLIRKRGYGVEVQGEEANIREAIRYIIMQHMDEHDFLQLLRDNIQSDSPMLDSVSDHLLGLVNKEKITL
;
A
#
# COMPACT_ATOMS: atom_id res chain seq x y z
N MET A 1 8.44 13.26 8.28
CA MET A 1 8.74 13.82 6.94
C MET A 1 8.06 12.93 5.92
N TYR A 2 7.28 13.47 4.98
CA TYR A 2 6.62 12.65 3.95
C TYR A 2 7.52 12.57 2.72
N ILE A 3 7.87 11.35 2.31
CA ILE A 3 8.63 11.03 1.09
C ILE A 3 7.71 10.14 0.25
N SER A 4 7.37 10.53 -0.97
CA SER A 4 6.60 9.65 -1.84
C SER A 4 7.44 8.47 -2.31
N ALA A 5 6.80 7.34 -2.62
CA ALA A 5 7.46 6.15 -3.17
C ALA A 5 8.37 6.46 -4.37
N ARG A 6 7.95 7.38 -5.26
CA ARG A 6 8.77 7.79 -6.41
C ARG A 6 9.97 8.65 -6.00
N GLU A 7 9.78 9.61 -5.09
CA GLU A 7 10.91 10.40 -4.57
C GLU A 7 11.93 9.51 -3.86
N ARG A 8 11.45 8.51 -3.11
CA ARG A 8 12.27 7.48 -2.48
C ARG A 8 13.13 6.72 -3.50
N LYS A 9 12.49 6.19 -4.55
CA LYS A 9 13.20 5.47 -5.63
C LYS A 9 14.23 6.36 -6.34
N VAL A 10 13.91 7.64 -6.58
CA VAL A 10 14.89 8.59 -7.14
C VAL A 10 16.08 8.74 -6.18
N ILE A 11 15.85 8.95 -4.89
CA ILE A 11 16.93 9.10 -3.92
C ILE A 11 17.80 7.84 -3.86
N GLN A 12 17.19 6.66 -3.78
CA GLN A 12 17.89 5.37 -3.77
C GLN A 12 18.77 5.19 -5.02
N LEU A 13 18.21 5.44 -6.22
CA LEU A 13 18.97 5.40 -7.47
C LEU A 13 20.18 6.34 -7.43
N LEU A 14 20.02 7.55 -6.89
CA LEU A 14 21.10 8.53 -6.81
C LEU A 14 22.15 8.17 -5.75
N LEU A 15 21.77 7.55 -4.62
CA LEU A 15 22.69 7.09 -3.58
C LEU A 15 23.48 5.85 -4.02
N GLU A 16 22.90 4.99 -4.86
CA GLU A 16 23.55 3.78 -5.38
C GLU A 16 24.38 4.03 -6.65
N ALA A 17 24.13 5.15 -7.33
CA ALA A 17 24.83 5.49 -8.56
C ALA A 17 26.32 5.76 -8.31
N ARG A 18 27.17 5.11 -9.12
CA ARG A 18 28.62 5.37 -9.12
C ARG A 18 29.02 6.64 -9.88
N HIS A 19 28.08 7.26 -10.58
CA HIS A 19 28.27 8.43 -11.42
C HIS A 19 26.99 9.28 -11.46
N ASP A 20 27.12 10.56 -11.81
CA ASP A 20 25.99 11.47 -12.00
C ASP A 20 24.97 10.87 -12.99
N LEU A 21 23.68 10.79 -12.59
CA LEU A 21 22.62 10.20 -13.41
C LEU A 21 21.86 11.27 -14.21
N PRO A 22 21.81 11.21 -15.55
CA PRO A 22 20.97 12.11 -16.33
C PRO A 22 19.49 11.98 -15.97
N VAL A 23 18.76 13.12 -15.94
CA VAL A 23 17.32 13.14 -15.65
C VAL A 23 16.53 12.22 -16.59
N LYS A 24 16.95 12.09 -17.85
CA LYS A 24 16.33 11.18 -18.82
C LYS A 24 16.44 9.72 -18.40
N GLN A 25 17.61 9.30 -17.92
CA GLN A 25 17.84 7.94 -17.47
C GLN A 25 17.03 7.62 -16.21
N VAL A 26 16.96 8.56 -15.26
CA VAL A 26 16.08 8.43 -14.08
C VAL A 26 14.62 8.30 -14.50
N ALA A 27 14.19 9.08 -15.51
CA ALA A 27 12.83 9.05 -16.02
C ALA A 27 12.51 7.69 -16.70
N GLU A 28 13.44 7.14 -17.47
CA GLU A 28 13.32 5.82 -18.11
C GLU A 28 13.24 4.68 -17.09
N ILE A 29 14.14 4.67 -16.08
CA ILE A 29 14.14 3.64 -15.02
C ILE A 29 12.81 3.64 -14.24
N LEU A 30 12.22 4.82 -14.04
CA LEU A 30 10.99 4.99 -13.28
C LEU A 30 9.71 4.99 -14.13
N ASP A 31 9.83 4.78 -15.45
CA ASP A 31 8.74 4.83 -16.43
C ASP A 31 7.86 6.09 -16.31
N VAL A 32 8.48 7.27 -16.30
CA VAL A 32 7.80 8.57 -16.20
C VAL A 32 8.38 9.60 -17.16
N SER A 33 7.69 10.72 -17.33
CA SER A 33 8.25 11.86 -18.07
C SER A 33 9.38 12.56 -17.29
N SER A 34 10.36 13.15 -17.99
CA SER A 34 11.38 13.99 -17.34
C SER A 34 10.79 15.19 -16.60
N ARG A 35 9.61 15.68 -17.04
CA ARG A 35 8.86 16.73 -16.33
C ARG A 35 8.41 16.26 -14.95
N THR A 36 8.00 15.00 -14.82
CA THR A 36 7.61 14.38 -13.55
C THR A 36 8.81 14.29 -12.62
N VAL A 37 9.97 13.81 -13.11
CA VAL A 37 11.21 13.76 -12.32
C VAL A 37 11.57 15.16 -11.82
N HIS A 38 11.57 16.19 -12.67
CA HIS A 38 11.85 17.56 -12.25
C HIS A 38 10.91 18.11 -11.17
N ARG A 39 9.65 17.68 -11.14
CA ARG A 39 8.71 18.06 -10.08
C ARG A 39 9.11 17.39 -8.76
N ASP A 40 9.43 16.10 -8.81
CA ASP A 40 9.78 15.30 -7.64
C ASP A 40 11.13 15.75 -7.04
N LEU A 41 12.08 16.23 -7.87
CA LEU A 41 13.35 16.83 -7.40
C LEU A 41 13.15 17.99 -6.40
N LYS A 42 12.01 18.70 -6.45
CA LYS A 42 11.73 19.79 -5.50
C LYS A 42 11.41 19.27 -4.10
N GLY A 43 10.77 18.11 -3.99
CA GLY A 43 10.53 17.45 -2.71
C GLY A 43 11.81 16.83 -2.18
N ILE A 44 12.57 16.17 -3.07
CA ILE A 44 13.88 15.58 -2.76
C ILE A 44 14.85 16.62 -2.20
N GLU A 45 14.94 17.81 -2.78
CA GLU A 45 15.80 18.88 -2.25
C GLU A 45 15.47 19.26 -0.80
N LYS A 46 14.19 19.23 -0.41
CA LYS A 46 13.79 19.51 0.97
C LYS A 46 14.19 18.38 1.90
N ILE A 47 14.03 17.14 1.45
CA ILE A 47 14.41 15.93 2.17
C ILE A 47 15.91 15.93 2.44
N LEU A 48 16.72 16.10 1.39
CA LEU A 48 18.19 16.09 1.52
C LEU A 48 18.70 17.15 2.51
N ARG A 49 18.09 18.35 2.52
CA ARG A 49 18.48 19.41 3.47
C ARG A 49 18.26 19.05 4.93
N VAL A 50 17.30 18.17 5.25
CA VAL A 50 17.07 17.72 6.63
C VAL A 50 18.19 16.80 7.10
N HIS A 51 18.87 16.13 6.17
CA HIS A 51 20.00 15.23 6.42
C HIS A 51 21.35 15.89 6.08
N ASP A 52 21.43 17.22 6.02
CA ASP A 52 22.65 17.95 5.63
C ASP A 52 23.24 17.57 4.25
N LEU A 53 22.40 17.02 3.37
CA LEU A 53 22.74 16.65 2.00
C LEU A 53 22.26 17.70 0.99
N THR A 54 22.89 17.74 -0.18
CA THR A 54 22.55 18.65 -1.28
C THR A 54 22.37 17.90 -2.59
N LEU A 55 21.27 18.21 -3.31
CA LEU A 55 21.10 17.75 -4.68
C LEU A 55 21.95 18.61 -5.63
N GLN A 56 22.94 18.01 -6.27
CA GLN A 56 23.68 18.63 -7.36
C GLN A 56 23.01 18.36 -8.70
N LYS A 57 22.83 19.42 -9.49
CA LYS A 57 22.33 19.35 -10.87
C LYS A 57 23.41 19.91 -11.80
N LYS A 58 24.12 19.04 -12.53
CA LYS A 58 25.09 19.45 -13.54
C LYS A 58 24.46 19.40 -14.93
N ALA A 59 24.46 20.53 -15.63
CA ALA A 59 24.03 20.56 -17.03
C ALA A 59 24.90 19.61 -17.86
N GLY A 60 24.28 18.66 -18.55
CA GLY A 60 24.97 17.64 -19.36
C GLY A 60 25.52 16.43 -18.59
N SER A 61 25.82 16.55 -17.28
CA SER A 61 26.37 15.44 -16.49
C SER A 61 25.35 14.72 -15.61
N GLY A 62 24.24 15.36 -15.23
CA GLY A 62 23.14 14.70 -14.52
C GLY A 62 22.95 15.15 -13.07
N LEU A 63 22.40 14.24 -12.27
CA LEU A 63 22.00 14.42 -10.88
C LEU A 63 22.93 13.63 -9.97
N ALA A 64 23.32 14.22 -8.84
CA ALA A 64 24.08 13.55 -7.79
C ALA A 64 23.69 14.08 -6.41
N ILE A 65 23.84 13.26 -5.37
CA ILE A 65 23.68 13.67 -3.98
C ILE A 65 25.08 13.95 -3.42
N LEU A 66 25.25 15.12 -2.81
CA LEU A 66 26.49 15.54 -2.17
C LEU A 66 26.29 15.72 -0.67
N GLY A 67 27.31 15.36 0.10
CA GLY A 67 27.35 15.48 1.55
C GLY A 67 28.32 14.44 2.13
N LYS A 68 28.37 14.33 3.45
CA LYS A 68 29.25 13.33 4.07
C LYS A 68 28.72 11.92 3.81
N VAL A 69 29.61 10.93 3.85
CA VAL A 69 29.24 9.53 3.61
C VAL A 69 28.31 9.04 4.73
N GLU A 70 28.56 9.48 5.96
CA GLU A 70 27.75 9.14 7.13
C GLU A 70 26.30 9.63 6.96
N ASP A 71 26.12 10.87 6.51
CA ASP A 71 24.80 11.49 6.28
C ASP A 71 24.04 10.77 5.13
N GLN A 72 24.76 10.32 4.10
CA GLN A 72 24.20 9.55 2.99
C GLN A 72 23.75 8.14 3.44
N GLU A 73 24.54 7.47 4.26
CA GLU A 73 24.19 6.15 4.82
C GLU A 73 23.03 6.25 5.81
N GLU A 74 22.96 7.31 6.63
CA GLU A 74 21.82 7.57 7.51
C GLU A 74 20.52 7.78 6.71
N LEU A 75 20.56 8.60 5.66
CA LEU A 75 19.42 8.77 4.76
C LEU A 75 19.02 7.44 4.10
N LYS A 76 20.00 6.66 3.63
CA LYS A 76 19.76 5.36 3.02
C LYS A 76 19.04 4.40 3.97
N GLN A 77 19.49 4.31 5.23
CA GLN A 77 18.83 3.49 6.26
C GLN A 77 17.40 3.96 6.53
N SER A 78 17.20 5.28 6.70
CA SER A 78 15.85 5.86 6.93
C SER A 78 14.88 5.60 5.78
N ILE A 79 15.40 5.52 4.55
CA ILE A 79 14.63 5.21 3.35
C ILE A 79 14.29 3.72 3.29
N PHE A 80 15.23 2.84 3.62
CA PHE A 80 15.08 1.39 3.59
C PHE A 80 14.07 0.89 4.63
N GLU A 81 14.07 1.48 5.84
CA GLU A 81 13.06 1.19 6.86
C GLU A 81 11.63 1.50 6.36
N GLN A 82 11.50 2.54 5.54
CA GLN A 82 10.23 2.95 4.95
C GLN A 82 9.92 2.28 3.59
N GLU A 83 10.87 1.56 2.98
CA GLU A 83 10.68 0.79 1.73
C GLU A 83 9.70 -0.37 1.95
N SER A 84 9.50 -0.77 3.21
CA SER A 84 8.48 -1.72 3.67
C SER A 84 7.02 -1.30 3.40
N LEU A 85 6.76 -0.09 2.88
CA LEU A 85 5.42 0.46 2.61
C LEU A 85 5.10 0.66 1.11
N ASP A 86 5.92 0.14 0.20
CA ASP A 86 5.71 0.27 -1.25
C ASP A 86 4.57 -0.65 -1.76
N TYR A 87 3.33 -0.32 -1.40
CA TYR A 87 2.13 -1.02 -1.88
C TYR A 87 1.81 -0.70 -3.35
N THR A 88 1.49 -1.73 -4.12
CA THR A 88 0.83 -1.58 -5.43
C THR A 88 -0.50 -0.84 -5.28
N PRO A 89 -1.03 -0.21 -6.35
CA PRO A 89 -2.36 0.39 -6.30
C PRO A 89 -3.44 -0.57 -5.79
N GLU A 90 -3.39 -1.83 -6.23
CA GLU A 90 -4.34 -2.87 -5.85
C GLU A 90 -4.24 -3.21 -4.36
N GLU A 91 -3.03 -3.47 -3.83
CA GLU A 91 -2.82 -3.72 -2.39
C GLU A 91 -3.27 -2.53 -1.55
N ARG A 92 -2.95 -1.31 -1.99
CA ARG A 92 -3.34 -0.09 -1.30
C ARG A 92 -4.87 0.07 -1.26
N GLN A 93 -5.55 -0.24 -2.35
CA GLN A 93 -7.01 -0.20 -2.41
C GLN A 93 -7.63 -1.22 -1.45
N VAL A 94 -7.10 -2.44 -1.39
CA VAL A 94 -7.55 -3.48 -0.45
C VAL A 94 -7.36 -3.04 1.00
N LEU A 95 -6.21 -2.43 1.34
CA LEU A 95 -5.94 -1.92 2.69
C LEU A 95 -6.86 -0.76 3.08
N ILE A 96 -7.13 0.18 2.16
CA ILE A 96 -8.07 1.28 2.41
C ILE A 96 -9.48 0.73 2.60
N LEU A 97 -9.93 -0.15 1.69
CA LEU A 97 -11.28 -0.70 1.71
C LEU A 97 -11.53 -1.55 2.96
N SER A 98 -10.60 -2.43 3.33
CA SER A 98 -10.71 -3.23 4.56
C SER A 98 -10.85 -2.34 5.79
N ARG A 99 -10.01 -1.30 5.89
CA ARG A 99 -10.06 -0.35 6.99
C ARG A 99 -11.37 0.44 7.05
N LEU A 100 -11.94 0.79 5.89
CA LEU A 100 -13.21 1.51 5.80
C LEU A 100 -14.42 0.64 6.15
N LEU A 101 -14.41 -0.65 5.77
CA LEU A 101 -15.49 -1.58 6.10
C LEU A 101 -15.53 -1.91 7.60
N GLU A 102 -14.39 -1.85 8.28
CA GLU A 102 -14.31 -2.04 9.74
C GLU A 102 -14.56 -0.74 10.54
N ALA A 103 -14.34 0.43 9.92
CA ALA A 103 -14.41 1.70 10.61
C ALA A 103 -15.82 2.04 11.09
N LYS A 104 -15.95 2.34 12.39
CA LYS A 104 -17.20 2.85 12.99
C LYS A 104 -17.35 4.37 12.85
N GLU A 105 -16.27 5.05 12.48
CA GLU A 105 -16.20 6.51 12.34
C GLU A 105 -15.44 6.88 11.06
N PRO A 106 -15.68 8.08 10.51
CA PRO A 106 -14.99 8.55 9.31
C PRO A 106 -13.47 8.60 9.49
N VAL A 107 -12.76 8.13 8.46
CA VAL A 107 -11.30 8.16 8.43
C VAL A 107 -10.82 9.34 7.59
N LYS A 108 -9.81 10.07 8.05
CA LYS A 108 -9.22 11.18 7.29
C LYS A 108 -8.34 10.65 6.17
N LEU A 109 -8.43 11.23 4.97
CA LEU A 109 -7.54 10.87 3.86
C LEU A 109 -6.06 11.05 4.19
N LEU A 110 -5.73 12.03 5.04
CA LEU A 110 -4.36 12.25 5.49
C LEU A 110 -3.82 11.07 6.32
N THR A 111 -4.69 10.38 7.05
CA THR A 111 -4.34 9.17 7.80
C THR A 111 -3.90 8.06 6.85
N PHE A 112 -4.73 7.75 5.84
CA PHE A 112 -4.36 6.77 4.81
C PHE A 112 -3.09 7.16 4.04
N ALA A 113 -2.96 8.43 3.66
CA ALA A 113 -1.78 8.93 2.96
C ALA A 113 -0.50 8.72 3.79
N HIS A 114 -0.58 8.93 5.10
CA HIS A 114 0.53 8.71 6.02
C HIS A 114 0.85 7.22 6.21
N GLU A 115 -0.17 6.40 6.51
CA GLU A 115 -0.02 4.96 6.77
C GLU A 115 0.49 4.20 5.55
N LEU A 116 0.04 4.59 4.35
CA LEU A 116 0.35 3.89 3.10
C LEU A 116 1.49 4.56 2.32
N GLY A 117 2.13 5.60 2.87
CA GLY A 117 3.26 6.28 2.24
C GLY A 117 2.94 6.99 0.91
N VAL A 118 1.67 7.30 0.62
CA VAL A 118 1.23 7.94 -0.64
C VAL A 118 0.63 9.34 -0.43
N THR A 119 0.41 10.09 -1.53
CA THR A 119 -0.16 11.43 -1.42
C THR A 119 -1.67 11.37 -1.19
N VAL A 120 -2.27 12.41 -0.61
CA VAL A 120 -3.74 12.54 -0.50
C VAL A 120 -4.42 12.47 -1.87
N ALA A 121 -3.77 12.94 -2.93
CA ALA A 121 -4.28 12.84 -4.30
C ALA A 121 -4.30 11.38 -4.78
N THR A 122 -3.27 10.58 -4.43
CA THR A 122 -3.23 9.14 -4.71
C THR A 122 -4.37 8.43 -3.99
N ILE A 123 -4.54 8.68 -2.68
CA ILE A 123 -5.67 8.13 -1.91
C ILE A 123 -7.01 8.51 -2.53
N SER A 124 -7.17 9.75 -2.99
CA SER A 124 -8.42 10.18 -3.64
C SER A 124 -8.71 9.36 -4.90
N HIS A 125 -7.68 9.05 -5.70
CA HIS A 125 -7.82 8.22 -6.89
C HIS A 125 -8.11 6.75 -6.54
N ASP A 126 -7.48 6.21 -5.51
CA ASP A 126 -7.78 4.86 -5.02
C ASP A 126 -9.23 4.75 -4.52
N LEU A 127 -9.72 5.79 -3.82
CA LEU A 127 -11.10 5.86 -3.36
C LEU A 127 -12.10 5.86 -4.53
N ASP A 128 -11.76 6.46 -5.69
CA ASP A 128 -12.62 6.40 -6.88
C ASP A 128 -12.80 4.96 -7.37
N LYS A 129 -11.75 4.14 -7.29
CA LYS A 129 -11.81 2.71 -7.62
C LYS A 129 -12.53 1.88 -6.58
N ILE A 130 -12.33 2.21 -5.31
CA ILE A 130 -13.04 1.57 -4.21
C ILE A 130 -14.55 1.85 -4.28
N GLU A 131 -14.96 3.05 -4.69
CA GLU A 131 -16.38 3.40 -4.85
C GLU A 131 -17.07 2.56 -5.94
N GLU A 132 -16.38 2.23 -7.03
CA GLU A 132 -16.87 1.30 -8.06
C GLU A 132 -17.17 -0.08 -7.44
N VAL A 133 -16.23 -0.63 -6.66
CA VAL A 133 -16.37 -1.94 -5.97
C VAL A 133 -17.50 -1.93 -4.94
N LEU A 134 -17.60 -0.89 -4.11
CA LEU A 134 -18.65 -0.75 -3.10
C LEU A 134 -20.05 -0.74 -3.73
N GLY A 135 -20.18 -0.16 -4.92
CA GLY A 135 -21.43 -0.13 -5.67
C GLY A 135 -22.00 -1.53 -5.99
N GLU A 136 -21.14 -2.53 -6.19
CA GLU A 136 -21.55 -3.92 -6.44
C GLU A 136 -22.29 -4.54 -5.23
N PHE A 137 -22.00 -4.04 -4.03
CA PHE A 137 -22.60 -4.47 -2.78
C PHE A 137 -23.70 -3.53 -2.27
N GLN A 138 -24.15 -2.57 -3.09
CA GLN A 138 -25.11 -1.54 -2.66
C GLN A 138 -24.59 -0.74 -1.44
N LEU A 139 -23.28 -0.52 -1.38
CA LEU A 139 -22.62 0.32 -0.40
C LEU A 139 -22.25 1.65 -1.04
N HIS A 140 -22.20 2.70 -0.22
CA HIS A 140 -21.93 4.06 -0.67
C HIS A 140 -20.73 4.64 0.08
N LEU A 141 -19.85 5.30 -0.66
CA LEU A 141 -18.70 5.97 -0.10
C LEU A 141 -19.04 7.45 0.16
N ILE A 142 -19.13 7.84 1.43
CA ILE A 142 -19.40 9.23 1.80
C ILE A 142 -18.08 9.97 1.99
N ARG A 143 -17.84 10.99 1.17
CA ARG A 143 -16.64 11.84 1.25
C ARG A 143 -17.01 13.27 1.58
N LYS A 144 -16.54 13.79 2.71
CA LYS A 144 -16.84 15.16 3.16
C LYS A 144 -15.58 15.88 3.63
N ARG A 145 -15.38 17.11 3.15
CA ARG A 145 -14.22 17.94 3.53
C ARG A 145 -14.23 18.21 5.05
N GLY A 146 -13.11 17.95 5.72
CA GLY A 146 -12.96 18.13 7.17
C GLY A 146 -13.56 17.00 8.03
N TYR A 147 -14.45 16.18 7.47
CA TYR A 147 -15.06 15.01 8.10
C TYR A 147 -14.21 13.76 7.86
N GLY A 148 -13.82 13.52 6.60
CA GLY A 148 -13.13 12.30 6.19
C GLY A 148 -13.95 11.51 5.18
N VAL A 149 -13.72 10.21 5.16
CA VAL A 149 -14.40 9.23 4.32
C VAL A 149 -14.93 8.07 5.17
N GLU A 150 -16.13 7.60 4.85
CA GLU A 150 -16.79 6.45 5.51
C GLU A 150 -17.59 5.66 4.48
N VAL A 151 -17.84 4.39 4.78
CA VAL A 151 -18.75 3.53 4.01
C VAL A 151 -20.11 3.50 4.70
N GLN A 152 -21.19 3.66 3.94
CA GLN A 152 -22.56 3.57 4.41
C GLN A 152 -23.34 2.54 3.61
N GLY A 153 -24.23 1.82 4.29
CA GLY A 153 -25.14 0.84 3.70
C GLY A 153 -25.70 -0.09 4.76
N GLU A 154 -26.40 -1.12 4.32
CA GLU A 154 -26.85 -2.15 5.25
C GLU A 154 -25.67 -2.97 5.77
N GLU A 155 -25.69 -3.25 7.06
CA GLU A 155 -24.68 -4.05 7.73
C GLU A 155 -24.54 -5.47 7.10
N ALA A 156 -25.63 -6.02 6.56
CA ALA A 156 -25.58 -7.28 5.82
C ALA A 156 -24.69 -7.20 4.57
N ASN A 157 -24.76 -6.08 3.85
CA ASN A 157 -23.98 -5.80 2.65
C ASN A 157 -22.51 -5.51 2.98
N ILE A 158 -22.25 -4.80 4.08
CA ILE A 158 -20.89 -4.60 4.59
C ILE A 158 -20.23 -5.95 4.87
N ARG A 159 -20.93 -6.85 5.56
CA ARG A 159 -20.43 -8.21 5.81
C ARG A 159 -20.22 -9.02 4.53
N GLU A 160 -21.05 -8.81 3.51
CA GLU A 160 -20.87 -9.46 2.21
C GLU A 160 -19.62 -8.96 1.49
N ALA A 161 -19.39 -7.65 1.45
CA ALA A 161 -18.18 -7.06 0.89
C ALA A 161 -16.91 -7.56 1.62
N ILE A 162 -16.94 -7.65 2.96
CA ILE A 162 -15.83 -8.21 3.74
C ILE A 162 -15.55 -9.67 3.33
N ARG A 163 -16.58 -10.51 3.25
CA ARG A 163 -16.41 -11.92 2.81
C ARG A 163 -15.79 -12.00 1.43
N TYR A 164 -16.28 -11.19 0.49
CA TYR A 164 -15.76 -11.14 -0.86
C TYR A 164 -14.27 -10.79 -0.90
N ILE A 165 -13.86 -9.73 -0.18
CA ILE A 165 -12.45 -9.31 -0.12
C ILE A 165 -11.56 -10.41 0.46
N ILE A 166 -12.00 -11.06 1.55
CA ILE A 166 -11.26 -12.18 2.14
C ILE A 166 -11.07 -13.29 1.10
N MET A 167 -12.14 -13.70 0.42
CA MET A 167 -12.07 -14.78 -0.58
C MET A 167 -11.22 -14.43 -1.82
N GLN A 168 -11.10 -13.16 -2.20
CA GLN A 168 -10.32 -12.75 -3.37
C GLN A 168 -8.83 -12.58 -3.06
N HIS A 169 -8.48 -12.18 -1.84
CA HIS A 169 -7.11 -11.77 -1.49
C HIS A 169 -6.41 -12.68 -0.49
N MET A 170 -7.13 -13.62 0.13
CA MET A 170 -6.55 -14.60 1.06
C MET A 170 -6.32 -15.93 0.34
N ASP A 171 -5.11 -16.49 0.52
CA ASP A 171 -4.82 -17.84 0.07
C ASP A 171 -5.64 -18.88 0.88
N GLU A 172 -6.05 -19.96 0.24
CA GLU A 172 -6.85 -21.02 0.86
C GLU A 172 -6.14 -21.63 2.08
N HIS A 173 -4.81 -21.78 2.02
CA HIS A 173 -4.04 -22.28 3.14
C HIS A 173 -4.06 -21.33 4.33
N ASP A 174 -3.88 -20.04 4.10
CA ASP A 174 -3.89 -19.01 5.17
C ASP A 174 -5.27 -18.91 5.80
N PHE A 175 -6.33 -18.98 4.99
CA PHE A 175 -7.71 -19.01 5.47
C PHE A 175 -7.98 -20.24 6.35
N LEU A 176 -7.56 -21.43 5.92
CA LEU A 176 -7.72 -22.67 6.69
C LEU A 176 -6.93 -22.64 8.00
N GLN A 177 -5.73 -22.04 8.01
CA GLN A 177 -4.96 -21.85 9.24
C GLN A 177 -5.69 -20.94 10.23
N LEU A 178 -6.21 -19.79 9.77
CA LEU A 178 -6.99 -18.90 10.63
C LEU A 178 -8.26 -19.55 11.15
N LEU A 179 -8.98 -20.31 10.30
CA LEU A 179 -10.14 -21.06 10.77
C LEU A 179 -9.76 -22.05 11.86
N ARG A 180 -8.68 -22.81 11.66
CA ARG A 180 -8.19 -23.77 12.67
C ARG A 180 -7.85 -23.08 13.98
N ASP A 181 -7.14 -21.95 13.93
CA ASP A 181 -6.69 -21.23 15.12
C ASP A 181 -7.88 -20.61 15.91
N ASN A 182 -8.93 -20.17 15.19
CA ASN A 182 -10.19 -19.67 15.78
C ASN A 182 -11.13 -20.80 16.25
N ILE A 183 -11.06 -22.00 15.65
CA ILE A 183 -11.87 -23.17 16.05
C ILE A 183 -11.26 -23.86 17.28
N GLN A 184 -9.93 -23.94 17.37
CA GLN A 184 -9.25 -24.55 18.52
C GLN A 184 -9.38 -23.72 19.80
N SER A 185 -9.74 -22.44 19.70
CA SER A 185 -9.95 -21.57 20.86
C SER A 185 -11.34 -21.75 21.49
N ASP A 186 -12.35 -22.23 20.75
CA ASP A 186 -13.72 -22.42 21.24
C ASP A 186 -14.36 -23.75 20.74
N SER A 187 -14.33 -24.78 21.60
CA SER A 187 -15.30 -25.89 21.68
C SER A 187 -14.99 -27.26 21.01
N PRO A 188 -15.11 -28.39 21.76
CA PRO A 188 -14.90 -29.77 21.26
C PRO A 188 -16.00 -30.35 20.35
N MET A 189 -17.05 -29.58 20.00
CA MET A 189 -18.12 -30.05 19.08
C MET A 189 -17.71 -29.99 17.60
N LEU A 190 -16.75 -29.13 17.25
CA LEU A 190 -16.29 -28.92 15.87
C LEU A 190 -15.45 -30.09 15.33
N ASP A 191 -14.89 -30.93 16.20
CA ASP A 191 -14.17 -32.15 15.79
C ASP A 191 -15.09 -33.08 14.99
N SER A 192 -16.36 -33.23 15.39
CA SER A 192 -17.29 -34.13 14.70
C SER A 192 -17.72 -33.66 13.31
N VAL A 193 -17.89 -32.35 13.12
CA VAL A 193 -18.25 -31.75 11.82
C VAL A 193 -17.02 -31.71 10.93
N SER A 194 -15.85 -31.37 11.48
CA SER A 194 -14.58 -31.37 10.76
C SER A 194 -14.22 -32.79 10.30
N ASP A 195 -14.38 -33.80 11.15
CA ASP A 195 -14.19 -35.22 10.79
C ASP A 195 -15.16 -35.68 9.70
N HIS A 196 -16.41 -35.22 9.76
CA HIS A 196 -17.40 -35.53 8.74
C HIS A 196 -17.02 -34.89 7.38
N LEU A 197 -16.64 -33.61 7.38
CA LEU A 197 -16.25 -32.88 6.18
C LEU A 197 -14.93 -33.39 5.59
N LEU A 198 -13.93 -33.72 6.42
CA LEU A 198 -12.70 -34.41 5.99
C LEU A 198 -12.99 -35.79 5.41
N GLY A 199 -13.98 -36.49 5.97
CA GLY A 199 -14.50 -37.75 5.41
C GLY A 199 -15.14 -37.60 4.02
N LEU A 200 -15.62 -36.41 3.65
CA LEU A 200 -16.12 -36.12 2.29
C LEU A 200 -14.97 -35.89 1.28
N VAL A 201 -13.78 -35.52 1.77
CA VAL A 201 -12.57 -35.30 0.94
C VAL A 201 -11.79 -36.61 0.70
N ASN A 202 -12.24 -37.74 1.28
CA ASN A 202 -11.63 -39.04 1.00
C ASN A 202 -11.67 -39.37 -0.50
N LYS A 203 -10.47 -39.69 -1.03
CA LYS A 203 -10.19 -39.96 -2.45
C LYS A 203 -11.16 -40.93 -3.13
N GLU A 204 -11.83 -41.82 -2.39
CA GLU A 204 -12.80 -42.76 -2.95
C GLU A 204 -14.08 -42.10 -3.51
N LYS A 205 -14.42 -40.87 -3.08
CA LYS A 205 -15.59 -40.12 -3.60
C LYS A 205 -15.25 -39.05 -4.64
N ILE A 206 -13.97 -38.74 -4.87
CA ILE A 206 -13.51 -37.70 -5.82
C ILE A 206 -12.95 -38.31 -7.12
N THR A 207 -13.01 -39.64 -7.28
CA THR A 207 -12.76 -40.27 -8.58
C THR A 207 -14.01 -40.13 -9.47
N LEU A 208 -13.92 -39.24 -10.45
CA LEU A 208 -14.57 -39.41 -11.77
C LEU A 208 -13.47 -39.79 -12.77
#